data_AF-A0A9X2HMW4-F1
#
_entry.id   AF-A0A9X2HMW4-F1
#
_cell.length_a   1.000
_cell.length_b   1.000
_cell.length_c   1.000
_cell.angle_alpha   90.00
_cell.angle_beta   90.00
_cell.angle_gamma   90.00
#
_symmetry.space_group_name_H-M   'P 1'
#
loop_
_entity.id
_entity.type
_entity.pdbx_description
1 polymer ?
#
loop_
_entity_poly.entity_id
_entity_poly.type
_entity_poly.pdbx_seq_one_letter_code
_entity_poly.pdbx_strand_id
1 'polypeptide(L)'
;MAGIRLSAGRLIAAGATSGPTPVRPGAPRLSGGRCQRTALGVAEREGLTPPCFAQLKYGIARRSMAEGPFYGELFDAGTLRLQASDAFEGGILVGKTRPARKIGADVGGIRERIVAAYPRVRAAAESLGATPAQLGLAFCLAHPAASSVLFGASSAAQLEENLGAVGLLERVGPAAVREAVAGLQADGAVRADGVWDPAV
;
A
#
# COMPACT_ATOMS: atom_id res chain seq x y z
N MET A 1 -37.32 16.89 14.86
CA MET A 1 -35.87 16.61 14.96
C MET A 1 -35.67 15.10 14.87
N ALA A 2 -35.26 14.59 13.70
CA ALA A 2 -34.95 13.18 13.51
C ALA A 2 -33.52 12.93 14.01
N GLY A 3 -33.41 12.16 15.10
CA GLY A 3 -32.12 11.80 15.70
C GLY A 3 -31.31 10.90 14.76
N ILE A 4 -30.12 11.37 14.40
CA ILE A 4 -29.11 10.57 13.70
C ILE A 4 -28.66 9.46 14.66
N ARG A 5 -29.03 8.21 14.37
CA ARG A 5 -28.44 7.04 15.01
C ARG A 5 -27.07 6.79 14.38
N LEU A 6 -26.00 7.19 15.07
CA LEU A 6 -24.64 6.74 14.75
C LEU A 6 -24.51 5.29 15.25
N SER A 7 -24.62 4.30 14.36
CA SER A 7 -24.20 2.94 14.68
C SER A 7 -22.69 2.91 14.77
N ALA A 8 -22.14 2.51 15.92
CA ALA A 8 -20.70 2.29 16.10
C ALA A 8 -20.22 1.14 15.20
N GLY A 9 -19.88 1.45 13.95
CA GLY A 9 -19.23 0.51 13.04
C GLY A 9 -17.83 0.21 13.56
N ARG A 10 -17.59 -1.03 14.00
CA ARG A 10 -16.23 -1.49 14.28
C ARG A 10 -15.46 -1.53 12.97
N LEU A 11 -14.43 -0.71 12.85
CA LEU A 11 -13.50 -0.75 11.72
C LEU A 11 -12.65 -2.02 11.85
N ILE A 12 -12.96 -3.05 11.06
CA ILE A 12 -12.20 -4.32 11.05
C ILE A 12 -11.18 -4.29 9.91
N ALA A 13 -9.91 -4.37 10.29
CA ALA A 13 -8.76 -4.38 9.40
C ALA A 13 -8.46 -5.79 8.90
N ALA A 14 -8.39 -5.95 7.59
CA ALA A 14 -7.82 -7.10 6.93
C ALA A 14 -6.29 -6.90 6.83
N GLY A 15 -5.56 -7.25 7.89
CA GLY A 15 -4.09 -7.17 7.88
C GLY A 15 -3.49 -8.34 7.08
N ALA A 16 -2.91 -8.07 5.91
CA ALA A 16 -1.91 -8.96 5.32
C ALA A 16 -0.54 -8.49 5.82
N THR A 17 -0.16 -8.93 7.02
CA THR A 17 1.22 -8.72 7.46
C THR A 17 2.10 -9.62 6.60
N SER A 18 3.03 -9.02 5.85
CA SER A 18 4.05 -9.74 5.08
C SER A 18 5.14 -10.36 5.97
N GLY A 19 4.77 -10.79 7.18
CA GLY A 19 5.62 -11.50 8.13
C GLY A 19 5.22 -12.98 8.16
N PRO A 20 6.08 -13.87 8.66
CA PRO A 20 5.72 -15.26 8.87
C PRO A 20 4.54 -15.30 9.85
N THR A 21 3.33 -15.57 9.35
CA THR A 21 2.21 -15.89 10.21
C THR A 21 2.55 -17.24 10.86
N PRO A 22 2.58 -17.39 12.18
CA PRO A 22 2.76 -18.71 12.80
C PRO A 22 1.55 -19.56 12.43
N VAL A 23 1.74 -20.48 11.49
CA VAL A 23 0.72 -21.43 11.05
C VAL A 23 0.86 -22.68 11.93
N ARG A 24 -0.24 -23.19 12.50
CA ARG A 24 -0.23 -24.51 13.16
C ARG A 24 0.34 -25.55 12.19
N PRO A 25 1.18 -26.51 12.65
CA PRO A 25 1.62 -27.61 11.80
C PRO A 25 0.40 -28.29 11.14
N GLY A 26 0.37 -28.32 9.80
CA GLY A 26 -0.72 -28.93 9.02
C GLY A 26 -1.82 -27.98 8.52
N ALA A 27 -1.85 -26.70 8.90
CA ALA A 27 -2.78 -25.74 8.29
C ALA A 27 -2.24 -25.24 6.93
N PRO A 28 -3.10 -25.07 5.90
CA PRO A 28 -2.67 -24.63 4.58
C PRO A 28 -2.03 -23.24 4.67
N ARG A 29 -0.89 -23.06 4.00
CA ARG A 29 -0.21 -21.76 3.88
C ARG A 29 -1.03 -20.88 2.93
N LEU A 30 -2.03 -20.19 3.49
CA LEU A 30 -2.88 -19.29 2.73
C LEU A 30 -2.14 -17.98 2.47
N SER A 31 -2.20 -17.53 1.22
CA SER A 31 -1.69 -16.23 0.79
C SER A 31 -2.56 -15.11 1.35
N GLY A 32 -2.03 -13.89 1.51
CA GLY A 32 -2.78 -12.75 2.05
C GLY A 32 -4.17 -12.55 1.41
N GLY A 33 -4.25 -12.62 0.07
CA GLY A 33 -5.52 -12.47 -0.64
C GLY A 33 -6.51 -13.63 -0.46
N ARG A 34 -6.03 -14.87 -0.43
CA ARG A 34 -6.85 -16.05 -0.10
C ARG A 34 -7.39 -16.00 1.33
N CYS A 35 -6.60 -15.50 2.29
CA CYS A 35 -7.07 -15.27 3.66
C CYS A 35 -8.25 -14.30 3.71
N GLN A 36 -8.26 -13.27 2.85
CA GLN A 36 -9.36 -12.30 2.86
C GLN A 36 -10.67 -12.85 2.35
N ARG A 37 -10.65 -13.61 1.25
CA ARG A 37 -11.86 -14.26 0.74
C ARG A 37 -12.42 -15.25 1.76
N THR A 38 -11.55 -16.00 2.45
CA THR A 38 -11.97 -16.87 3.54
C THR A 38 -12.60 -16.09 4.69
N ALA A 39 -11.98 -14.98 5.13
CA ALA A 39 -12.52 -14.15 6.21
C ALA A 39 -13.89 -13.54 5.84
N LEU A 40 -14.05 -13.07 4.61
CA LEU A 40 -15.31 -12.57 4.07
C LEU A 40 -16.39 -13.67 4.07
N GLY A 41 -16.08 -14.85 3.54
CA GLY A 41 -17.04 -15.96 3.50
C GLY A 41 -17.40 -16.52 4.89
N VAL A 42 -16.47 -16.50 5.86
CA VAL A 42 -16.76 -16.82 7.25
C VAL A 42 -17.69 -15.77 7.86
N ALA A 43 -17.40 -14.47 7.67
CA ALA A 43 -18.24 -13.41 8.20
C ALA A 43 -19.68 -13.49 7.66
N GLU A 44 -19.83 -13.76 6.36
CA GLU A 44 -21.15 -13.96 5.74
C GLU A 44 -21.89 -15.17 6.31
N ARG A 45 -21.24 -16.35 6.34
CA ARG A 45 -21.86 -17.58 6.85
C ARG A 45 -22.26 -17.51 8.32
N GLU A 46 -21.47 -16.82 9.14
CA GLU A 46 -21.65 -16.75 10.59
C GLU A 46 -22.39 -15.48 11.04
N GLY A 47 -22.83 -14.62 10.10
CA GLY A 47 -23.51 -13.36 10.42
C GLY A 47 -22.66 -12.33 11.17
N LEU A 48 -21.33 -12.37 10.98
CA LEU A 48 -20.38 -11.46 11.62
C LEU A 48 -20.15 -10.20 10.78
N THR A 49 -19.63 -9.14 11.41
CA THR A 49 -19.16 -7.95 10.68
C THR A 49 -17.97 -8.30 9.78
N PRO A 50 -18.04 -8.07 8.46
CA PRO A 50 -16.94 -8.38 7.56
C PRO A 50 -15.79 -7.37 7.69
N PRO A 51 -14.56 -7.75 7.28
CA PRO A 51 -13.49 -6.78 7.06
C PRO A 51 -13.90 -5.77 5.99
N CYS A 52 -13.49 -4.51 6.15
CA CYS A 52 -13.88 -3.40 5.26
C CYS A 52 -12.70 -2.72 4.56
N PHE A 53 -11.47 -2.97 5.00
CA PHE A 53 -10.26 -2.47 4.34
C PHE A 53 -9.07 -3.40 4.52
N ALA A 54 -8.17 -3.44 3.54
CA ALA A 54 -6.90 -4.13 3.62
C ALA A 54 -5.75 -3.13 3.78
N GLN A 55 -4.86 -3.39 4.75
CA GLN A 55 -3.61 -2.64 4.89
C GLN A 55 -2.53 -3.37 4.09
N LEU A 56 -2.04 -2.76 3.02
CA LEU A 56 -1.06 -3.35 2.11
C LEU A 56 0.16 -2.44 1.96
N LYS A 57 1.33 -3.03 1.73
CA LYS A 57 2.46 -2.25 1.22
C LYS A 57 2.15 -1.82 -0.21
N TYR A 58 2.09 -0.52 -0.44
CA TYR A 58 1.70 0.02 -1.74
C TYR A 58 2.40 1.35 -1.97
N GLY A 59 2.94 1.53 -3.18
CA GLY A 59 3.66 2.73 -3.58
C GLY A 59 4.21 2.62 -4.99
N ILE A 60 4.98 3.63 -5.42
CA ILE A 60 5.47 3.74 -6.80
C ILE A 60 6.15 2.46 -7.29
N ALA A 61 7.00 1.86 -6.45
CA ALA A 61 7.77 0.68 -6.80
C ALA A 61 7.06 -0.66 -6.48
N ARG A 62 5.99 -0.64 -5.67
CA ARG A 62 5.30 -1.84 -5.18
C ARG A 62 3.80 -1.76 -5.43
N ARG A 63 3.31 -2.51 -6.41
CA ARG A 63 1.93 -2.47 -6.91
C ARG A 63 1.28 -3.84 -7.02
N SER A 64 2.05 -4.90 -7.27
CA SER A 64 1.56 -6.23 -7.66
C SER A 64 0.52 -6.82 -6.71
N MET A 65 0.64 -6.58 -5.41
CA MET A 65 -0.34 -7.10 -4.44
C MET A 65 -1.66 -6.32 -4.46
N ALA A 66 -1.61 -5.00 -4.47
CA ALA A 66 -2.80 -4.15 -4.40
C ALA A 66 -3.54 -4.08 -5.75
N GLU A 67 -2.80 -4.03 -6.85
CA GLU A 67 -3.34 -3.95 -8.22
C GLU A 67 -3.51 -5.34 -8.87
N GLY A 68 -3.03 -6.41 -8.22
CA GLY A 68 -3.16 -7.77 -8.70
C GLY A 68 -4.53 -8.39 -8.45
N PRO A 69 -4.83 -9.56 -9.05
CA PRO A 69 -6.18 -10.14 -9.09
C PRO A 69 -6.74 -10.54 -7.72
N PHE A 70 -5.89 -10.70 -6.70
CA PHE A 70 -6.33 -11.14 -5.37
C PHE A 70 -7.00 -10.05 -4.56
N TYR A 71 -6.51 -8.80 -4.66
CA TYR A 71 -7.08 -7.64 -3.98
C TYR A 71 -7.79 -6.70 -4.93
N GLY A 72 -7.31 -6.55 -6.17
CA GLY A 72 -7.92 -5.73 -7.20
C GLY A 72 -9.41 -6.03 -7.39
N GLU A 73 -9.79 -7.31 -7.50
CA GLU A 73 -11.20 -7.71 -7.61
C GLU A 73 -12.05 -7.28 -6.39
N LEU A 74 -11.48 -7.37 -5.17
CA LEU A 74 -12.18 -6.98 -3.94
C LEU A 74 -12.30 -5.45 -3.81
N PHE A 75 -11.35 -4.73 -4.40
CA PHE A 75 -11.30 -3.28 -4.46
C PHE A 75 -12.28 -2.73 -5.51
N ASP A 76 -12.30 -3.33 -6.70
CA ASP A 76 -13.20 -2.97 -7.80
C ASP A 76 -14.66 -3.25 -7.43
N ALA A 77 -14.93 -4.34 -6.71
CA ALA A 77 -16.26 -4.66 -6.18
C ALA A 77 -16.67 -3.78 -4.98
N GLY A 78 -15.79 -2.91 -4.48
CA GLY A 78 -16.03 -2.09 -3.29
C GLY A 78 -16.15 -2.88 -1.98
N THR A 79 -15.85 -4.17 -2.00
CA THR A 79 -15.89 -5.06 -0.81
C THR A 79 -14.83 -4.65 0.21
N LEU A 80 -13.65 -4.24 -0.26
CA LEU A 80 -12.58 -3.72 0.58
C LEU A 80 -12.11 -2.35 0.08
N ARG A 81 -11.66 -1.51 1.01
CA ARG A 81 -10.85 -0.32 0.72
C ARG A 81 -9.36 -0.61 0.91
N LEU A 82 -8.51 0.20 0.31
CA LEU A 82 -7.06 0.12 0.45
C LEU A 82 -6.57 1.14 1.49
N GLN A 83 -5.86 0.66 2.50
CA GLN A 83 -4.96 1.50 3.31
C GLN A 83 -3.52 1.22 2.87
N ALA A 84 -2.93 2.15 2.14
CA ALA A 84 -1.55 2.03 1.70
C ALA A 84 -0.60 2.22 2.89
N SER A 85 0.48 1.46 2.93
CA SER A 85 1.56 1.58 3.91
C SER A 85 2.91 1.41 3.23
N ASP A 86 3.99 1.80 3.93
CA ASP A 86 5.37 1.68 3.44
C ASP A 86 5.59 2.35 2.06
N ALA A 87 4.87 3.44 1.78
CA ALA A 87 4.89 4.16 0.49
C ALA A 87 6.29 4.64 0.07
N PHE A 88 7.19 4.81 1.04
CA PHE A 88 8.58 5.24 0.84
C PHE A 88 9.59 4.09 0.85
N GLU A 89 9.14 2.84 1.00
CA GLU A 89 9.98 1.62 1.07
C GLU A 89 11.08 1.77 2.14
N GLY A 90 10.66 2.04 3.38
CA GLY A 90 11.59 2.30 4.49
C GLY A 90 12.32 3.64 4.46
N GLY A 91 12.04 4.51 3.47
CA GLY A 91 12.67 5.81 3.27
C GLY A 91 13.58 5.88 2.04
N ILE A 92 13.73 4.78 1.30
CA ILE A 92 14.57 4.69 0.10
C ILE A 92 14.09 5.68 -0.96
N LEU A 93 12.78 5.75 -1.19
CA LEU A 93 12.20 6.63 -2.22
C LEU A 93 12.19 8.12 -1.84
N VAL A 94 12.66 8.45 -0.63
CA VAL A 94 12.85 9.83 -0.16
C VAL A 94 14.32 10.11 0.19
N GLY A 95 15.25 9.39 -0.46
CA GLY A 95 16.68 9.69 -0.41
C GLY A 95 17.49 8.90 0.62
N LYS A 96 16.86 8.09 1.47
CA LYS A 96 17.58 7.23 2.44
C LYS A 96 17.93 5.88 1.80
N THR A 97 18.75 5.90 0.75
CA THR A 97 19.10 4.71 -0.06
C THR A 97 19.86 3.64 0.72
N ARG A 98 20.50 4.00 1.84
CA ARG A 98 21.10 3.07 2.80
C ARG A 98 20.51 3.32 4.20
N PRO A 99 19.33 2.76 4.49
CA PRO A 99 18.69 2.98 5.79
C PRO A 99 19.52 2.31 6.90
N ALA A 100 19.98 3.10 7.88
CA ALA A 100 20.73 2.62 9.04
C ALA A 100 19.86 1.87 10.08
N ARG A 101 18.54 1.90 9.92
CA ARG A 101 17.56 1.25 10.80
C ARG A 101 16.97 0.01 10.13
N LYS A 102 16.46 -0.93 10.93
CA LYS A 102 15.65 -2.04 10.41
C LYS A 102 14.42 -1.48 9.69
N ILE A 103 14.32 -1.73 8.40
CA ILE A 103 13.14 -1.43 7.58
C ILE A 103 12.32 -2.71 7.37
N GLY A 104 11.11 -2.56 6.82
CA GLY A 104 10.21 -3.69 6.59
C GLY A 104 10.86 -4.81 5.76
N ALA A 105 10.28 -6.01 5.82
CA ALA A 105 10.75 -7.15 5.04
C ALA A 105 10.87 -6.79 3.55
N ASP A 106 11.95 -7.27 2.90
CA ASP A 106 12.17 -7.11 1.45
C ASP A 106 11.39 -8.18 0.68
N VAL A 107 10.07 -8.02 0.67
CA VAL A 107 9.17 -8.95 -0.02
C VAL A 107 9.52 -8.95 -1.51
N GLY A 108 10.00 -10.09 -1.98
CA GLY A 108 10.42 -10.31 -3.36
C GLY A 108 11.87 -9.96 -3.68
N GLY A 109 12.70 -9.61 -2.69
CA GLY A 109 14.12 -9.30 -2.93
C GLY A 109 14.33 -8.12 -3.88
N ILE A 110 13.45 -7.12 -3.85
CA ILE A 110 13.41 -6.04 -4.84
C ILE A 110 14.10 -4.76 -4.38
N ARG A 111 14.68 -4.74 -3.17
CA ARG A 111 15.24 -3.51 -2.57
C ARG A 111 16.27 -2.82 -3.46
N GLU A 112 17.18 -3.57 -4.08
CA GLU A 112 18.19 -2.99 -4.98
C GLU A 112 17.55 -2.32 -6.20
N ARG A 113 16.48 -2.91 -6.74
CA ARG A 113 15.71 -2.31 -7.84
C ARG A 113 14.99 -1.03 -7.39
N ILE A 114 14.47 -1.01 -6.17
CA ILE A 114 13.85 0.20 -5.59
C ILE A 114 14.89 1.31 -5.41
N VAL A 115 16.09 0.98 -4.91
CA VAL A 115 17.20 1.94 -4.80
C VAL A 115 17.59 2.48 -6.18
N ALA A 116 17.69 1.62 -7.19
CA ALA A 116 18.00 2.01 -8.56
C ALA A 116 16.90 2.88 -9.22
N ALA A 117 15.64 2.74 -8.79
CA ALA A 117 14.53 3.55 -9.28
C ALA A 117 14.52 4.98 -8.71
N TYR A 118 15.13 5.21 -7.53
CA TYR A 118 15.04 6.49 -6.82
C TYR A 118 15.45 7.73 -7.65
N PRO A 119 16.57 7.74 -8.42
CA PRO A 119 16.92 8.89 -9.24
C PRO A 119 15.83 9.27 -10.26
N ARG A 120 15.14 8.26 -10.82
CA ARG A 120 14.04 8.48 -11.77
C ARG A 120 12.76 8.94 -11.06
N VAL A 121 12.47 8.44 -9.86
CA VAL A 121 11.37 8.95 -9.02
C VAL A 121 11.60 10.43 -8.68
N ARG A 122 12.84 10.80 -8.33
CA ARG A 122 13.18 12.20 -8.05
C ARG A 122 12.97 13.09 -9.27
N ALA A 123 13.47 12.69 -10.43
CA ALA A 123 13.27 13.43 -11.68
C ALA A 123 11.78 13.58 -12.04
N ALA A 124 10.98 12.52 -11.84
CA ALA A 124 9.53 12.58 -12.05
C ALA A 124 8.85 13.58 -11.10
N ALA A 125 9.24 13.59 -9.82
CA ALA A 125 8.71 14.54 -8.85
C ALA A 125 9.06 15.99 -9.21
N GLU A 126 10.33 16.24 -9.58
CA GLU A 126 10.82 17.54 -10.02
C GLU A 126 10.04 18.04 -11.26
N SER A 127 9.74 17.16 -12.23
CA SER A 127 8.96 17.52 -13.42
C SER A 127 7.53 17.97 -13.12
N LEU A 128 6.98 17.58 -11.96
CA LEU A 128 5.65 17.96 -11.47
C LEU A 128 5.71 19.10 -10.43
N GLY A 129 6.90 19.67 -10.20
CA GLY A 129 7.12 20.70 -9.18
C GLY A 129 6.82 20.20 -7.77
N ALA A 130 7.22 18.96 -7.46
CA ALA A 130 6.94 18.30 -6.20
C ALA A 130 8.17 17.59 -5.64
N THR A 131 8.12 17.22 -4.36
CA THR A 131 9.17 16.39 -3.75
C THR A 131 8.88 14.89 -3.95
N PRO A 132 9.88 14.01 -3.86
CA PRO A 132 9.65 12.56 -3.96
C PRO A 132 8.66 12.03 -2.93
N ALA A 133 8.61 12.64 -1.75
CA ALA A 133 7.66 12.30 -0.70
C ALA A 133 6.21 12.62 -1.14
N GLN A 134 6.00 13.82 -1.68
CA GLN A 134 4.71 14.25 -2.22
C GLN A 134 4.25 13.35 -3.37
N LEU A 135 5.14 13.05 -4.32
CA LEU A 135 4.83 12.16 -5.44
C LEU A 135 4.47 10.74 -4.96
N GLY A 136 5.22 10.19 -4.00
CA GLY A 136 4.97 8.86 -3.46
C GLY A 136 3.61 8.73 -2.77
N LEU A 137 3.23 9.73 -1.97
CA LEU A 137 1.93 9.75 -1.29
C LEU A 137 0.78 10.05 -2.26
N ALA A 138 0.96 10.99 -3.19
CA ALA A 138 -0.02 11.30 -4.22
C ALA A 138 -0.30 10.07 -5.11
N PHE A 139 0.75 9.30 -5.44
CA PHE A 139 0.59 8.03 -6.16
C PHE A 139 -0.27 7.02 -5.39
N CYS A 140 -0.07 6.92 -4.07
CA CYS A 140 -0.88 6.04 -3.23
C CYS A 140 -2.36 6.48 -3.21
N LEU A 141 -2.60 7.78 -3.06
CA LEU A 141 -3.93 8.38 -3.06
C LEU A 141 -4.63 8.31 -4.44
N ALA A 142 -3.86 8.24 -5.52
CA ALA A 142 -4.39 8.09 -6.88
C ALA A 142 -4.99 6.70 -7.18
N HIS A 143 -4.90 5.74 -6.25
CA HIS A 143 -5.58 4.45 -6.41
C HIS A 143 -7.08 4.56 -6.07
N PRO A 144 -8.02 4.14 -6.93
CA PRO A 144 -9.47 4.34 -6.72
C PRO A 144 -10.01 3.77 -5.40
N ALA A 145 -9.45 2.64 -4.95
CA ALA A 145 -9.82 2.02 -3.68
C ALA A 145 -9.12 2.62 -2.44
N ALA A 146 -8.14 3.52 -2.61
CA ALA A 146 -7.45 4.13 -1.48
C ALA A 146 -8.45 4.89 -0.60
N SER A 147 -8.39 4.63 0.71
CA SER A 147 -9.11 5.39 1.73
C SER A 147 -8.16 6.20 2.61
N SER A 148 -6.94 5.70 2.81
CA SER A 148 -5.91 6.35 3.60
C SER A 148 -4.52 5.86 3.20
N VAL A 149 -3.50 6.67 3.52
CA VAL A 149 -2.09 6.32 3.36
C VAL A 149 -1.41 6.50 4.71
N LEU A 150 -0.81 5.43 5.22
CA LEU A 150 0.03 5.46 6.41
C LEU A 150 1.45 5.84 5.99
N PHE A 151 1.92 6.98 6.49
CA PHE A 151 3.27 7.47 6.27
C PHE A 151 3.93 7.87 7.59
N GLY A 152 5.25 7.84 7.61
CA GLY A 152 6.05 8.24 8.77
C GLY A 152 6.68 9.62 8.56
N ALA A 153 6.62 10.46 9.58
CA ALA A 153 7.37 11.71 9.68
C ALA A 153 8.08 11.75 11.05
N SER A 154 9.35 12.11 11.07
CA SER A 154 10.14 12.28 12.30
C SER A 154 10.37 13.75 12.67
N SER A 155 9.73 14.68 11.94
CA SER A 155 9.78 16.12 12.20
C SER A 155 8.53 16.79 11.64
N ALA A 156 8.19 17.98 12.15
CA ALA A 156 7.09 18.78 11.62
C ALA A 156 7.30 19.13 10.14
N ALA A 157 8.52 19.48 9.74
CA ALA A 157 8.83 19.79 8.34
C ALA A 157 8.51 18.63 7.38
N GLN A 158 8.79 17.39 7.79
CA GLN A 158 8.41 16.21 6.99
C GLN A 158 6.90 15.98 6.97
N LEU A 159 6.19 16.28 8.07
CA LEU A 159 4.74 16.20 8.10
C LEU A 159 4.15 17.20 7.09
N GLU A 160 4.57 18.46 7.14
CA GLU A 160 4.12 19.51 6.22
C GLU A 160 4.46 19.17 4.76
N GLU A 161 5.68 18.69 4.51
CA GLU A 161 6.08 18.22 3.17
C GLU A 161 5.15 17.11 2.67
N ASN A 162 4.88 16.10 3.50
CA ASN A 162 4.02 14.97 3.17
C ASN A 162 2.56 15.40 2.90
N LEU A 163 2.02 16.35 3.66
CA LEU A 163 0.68 16.88 3.46
C LEU A 163 0.53 17.59 2.10
N GLY A 164 1.62 18.14 1.56
CA GLY A 164 1.65 18.71 0.21
C GLY A 164 1.32 17.72 -0.92
N ALA A 165 1.29 16.42 -0.65
CA ALA A 165 0.85 15.39 -1.60
C ALA A 165 -0.60 15.60 -2.08
N VAL A 166 -1.49 16.08 -1.20
CA VAL A 166 -2.89 16.37 -1.57
C VAL A 166 -2.93 17.51 -2.58
N GLY A 167 -2.20 18.60 -2.32
CA GLY A 167 -2.12 19.73 -3.25
C GLY A 167 -1.46 19.39 -4.58
N LEU A 168 -0.50 18.45 -4.60
CA LEU A 168 0.02 17.88 -5.85
C LEU A 168 -1.10 17.16 -6.61
N LEU A 169 -1.82 16.25 -5.95
CA LEU A 169 -2.86 15.44 -6.58
C LEU A 169 -4.01 16.30 -7.12
N GLU A 170 -4.41 17.35 -6.40
CA GLU A 170 -5.42 18.31 -6.84
C GLU A 170 -4.95 19.11 -8.08
N ARG A 171 -3.66 19.47 -8.13
CA ARG A 171 -3.10 20.29 -9.22
C ARG A 171 -2.94 19.52 -10.53
N VAL A 172 -2.45 18.28 -10.48
CA VAL A 172 -2.09 17.51 -11.71
C VAL A 172 -3.05 16.35 -11.99
N GLY A 173 -3.84 15.94 -11.00
CA GLY A 173 -4.79 14.85 -11.11
C GLY A 173 -4.16 13.44 -10.99
N PRO A 174 -4.97 12.41 -10.66
CA PRO A 174 -4.50 11.03 -10.50
C PRO A 174 -3.81 10.45 -11.75
N ALA A 175 -4.32 10.77 -12.94
CA ALA A 175 -3.81 10.23 -14.20
C ALA A 175 -2.37 10.71 -14.48
N ALA A 176 -2.09 12.00 -14.29
CA ALA A 176 -0.75 12.54 -14.49
C ALA A 176 0.26 11.98 -13.48
N VAL A 177 -0.15 11.81 -12.22
CA VAL A 177 0.68 11.16 -11.19
C VAL A 177 1.02 9.73 -11.60
N ARG A 178 0.03 8.94 -12.05
CA ARG A 178 0.25 7.55 -12.49
C ARG A 178 1.16 7.48 -13.72
N GLU A 179 0.97 8.36 -14.70
CA GLU A 179 1.77 8.41 -15.92
C GLU A 179 3.24 8.73 -15.63
N ALA A 180 3.49 9.74 -14.79
CA ALA A 180 4.84 10.18 -14.42
C ALA A 180 5.72 9.05 -13.83
N VAL A 181 5.11 8.00 -13.29
CA VAL A 181 5.80 6.87 -12.65
C VAL A 181 5.47 5.52 -13.27
N ALA A 182 4.83 5.47 -14.44
CA ALA A 182 4.34 4.22 -15.05
C ALA A 182 5.45 3.16 -15.18
N GLY A 183 6.64 3.57 -15.62
CA GLY A 183 7.81 2.68 -15.80
C GLY A 183 8.70 2.47 -14.56
N LEU A 184 8.20 2.75 -13.35
CA LEU A 184 8.98 2.68 -12.09
C LEU A 184 8.52 1.58 -11.13
N GLN A 185 7.62 0.70 -11.55
CA GLN A 185 7.27 -0.50 -10.78
C GLN A 185 8.49 -1.44 -10.71
N ALA A 186 8.81 -1.93 -9.51
CA ALA A 186 9.93 -2.85 -9.25
C ALA A 186 9.48 -4.28 -8.91
N ASP A 187 8.20 -4.45 -8.56
CA ASP A 187 7.65 -5.69 -8.02
C ASP A 187 6.86 -6.55 -9.03
N GLY A 188 7.00 -6.30 -10.34
CA GLY A 188 6.26 -7.05 -11.37
C GLY A 188 6.46 -8.57 -11.37
N ALA A 189 7.61 -9.05 -10.84
CA ALA A 189 7.88 -10.48 -10.66
C ALA A 189 7.45 -11.02 -9.28
N VAL A 190 7.02 -10.14 -8.36
CA VAL A 190 6.58 -10.52 -7.02
C VAL A 190 5.16 -11.07 -7.09
N ARG A 191 4.92 -12.19 -6.40
CA ARG A 191 3.62 -12.83 -6.39
C ARG A 191 2.54 -11.92 -5.79
N ALA A 192 1.50 -11.65 -6.58
CA ALA A 192 0.36 -10.84 -6.18
C ALA A 192 -0.48 -11.45 -5.04
N ASP A 193 -0.35 -12.75 -4.77
CA ASP A 193 -1.08 -13.41 -3.69
C ASP A 193 -0.51 -13.09 -2.30
N GLY A 194 0.71 -12.55 -2.22
CA GLY A 194 1.40 -12.24 -0.99
C GLY A 194 2.08 -13.44 -0.34
N VAL A 195 2.19 -14.57 -1.06
CA VAL A 195 3.13 -15.63 -0.67
C VAL A 195 4.53 -15.18 -1.05
N TRP A 196 5.41 -15.16 -0.06
CA TRP A 196 6.83 -14.91 -0.24
C TRP A 196 7.63 -15.89 0.60
N ASP A 197 8.61 -16.55 -0.02
CA ASP A 197 9.57 -17.41 0.67
C ASP A 197 10.84 -16.61 0.96
N PRO A 198 11.17 -16.33 2.23
CA PRO A 198 12.41 -15.62 2.57
C PRO A 198 13.69 -16.42 2.28
N ALA A 199 13.59 -17.71 1.96
CA ALA A 199 14.72 -18.61 1.76
C ALA A 199 15.17 -18.77 0.28
N VAL A 200 14.56 -18.04 -0.66
CA VAL A 200 14.92 -18.02 -2.09
C VAL A 200 15.31 -16.61 -2.52
#